data_AF-A0A316FGY3-F1
#
_entry.id   AF-A0A316FGY3-F1
#
_cell.length_a   1.000
_cell.length_b   1.000
_cell.length_c   1.000
_cell.angle_alpha   90.00
_cell.angle_beta   90.00
_cell.angle_gamma   90.00
#
_symmetry.space_group_name_H-M   'P 1'
#
loop_
_entity.id
_entity.type
_entity.pdbx_description
1 polymer ?
#
loop_
_entity_poly.entity_id
_entity_poly.type
_entity_poly.pdbx_seq_one_letter_code
_entity_poly.pdbx_strand_id
1 'polypeptide(L)' 'MDLSRAKWRKSTRSGSSGNCVEVADNLPGIVAVRDSKDPNGPALTFTRSGWEAFIGRAKNGEFDD' A
#
# COMPACT_ATOMS: atom_id res chain seq x y z
N MET A 1 -14.74 6.00 -0.09
CA MET A 1 -13.66 6.64 0.68
C MET A 1 -13.06 7.73 -0.20
N ASP A 2 -12.87 8.95 0.30
CA ASP A 2 -12.19 10.00 -0.47
C ASP A 2 -10.67 9.82 -0.38
N LEU A 3 -10.01 9.59 -1.52
CA LEU A 3 -8.55 9.44 -1.62
C LEU A 3 -7.90 10.58 -2.40
N SER A 4 -8.64 11.68 -2.64
CA SER A 4 -8.18 12.81 -3.44
C SER A 4 -6.92 13.48 -2.88
N ARG A 5 -6.72 13.36 -1.56
CA ARG A 5 -5.57 13.91 -0.82
C ARG A 5 -4.46 12.88 -0.54
N ALA A 6 -4.54 11.68 -1.12
CA ALA A 6 -3.54 10.64 -0.94
C ALA A 6 -2.20 11.05 -1.57
N LYS A 7 -1.12 10.99 -0.79
CA LYS A 7 0.25 11.15 -1.27
C LYS A 7 0.84 9.78 -1.53
N TRP A 8 0.69 9.31 -2.76
CA TRP A 8 1.17 8.00 -3.18
C TRP A 8 2.70 7.96 -3.22
N ARG A 9 3.27 6.99 -2.52
CA ARG A 9 4.70 6.66 -2.57
C ARG A 9 4.90 5.25 -3.10
N LYS A 10 5.81 5.13 -4.06
CA LYS A 10 6.28 3.86 -4.60
C LYS A 10 7.53 3.40 -3.84
N SER A 11 7.72 2.10 -3.70
CA SER A 11 8.97 1.57 -3.13
C SER A 11 10.16 1.91 -4.03
N THR A 12 11.30 2.26 -3.46
CA THR A 12 12.54 2.45 -4.24
C THR A 12 13.08 1.14 -4.81
N ARG A 13 12.60 -0.01 -4.32
CA ARG A 13 12.91 -1.35 -4.86
C ARG A 13 12.02 -1.75 -6.03
N SER A 14 11.08 -0.91 -6.42
CA SER A 14 10.24 -1.09 -7.61
C SER A 14 11.09 -0.93 -8.88
N GLY A 15 11.46 -2.05 -9.50
CA GLY A 15 12.18 -2.06 -10.78
C GLY A 15 11.26 -1.98 -12.01
N SER A 16 11.86 -1.97 -13.21
CA SER A 16 11.15 -1.90 -14.49
C SER A 16 10.28 -3.12 -14.83
N SER A 17 10.34 -4.18 -14.02
CA SER A 17 9.53 -5.39 -14.19
C SER A 17 8.03 -5.16 -13.91
N GLY A 18 7.67 -3.97 -13.41
CA GLY A 18 6.31 -3.49 -13.41
C GLY A 18 5.37 -4.40 -12.65
N ASN A 19 5.58 -4.62 -11.35
CA ASN A 19 4.56 -5.19 -10.43
C ASN A 19 4.57 -4.35 -9.15
N CYS A 20 4.46 -3.03 -9.32
CA CYS A 20 4.73 -2.08 -8.26
C CYS A 20 3.43 -1.72 -7.55
N VAL A 21 3.46 -1.72 -6.22
CA VAL A 21 2.39 -1.15 -5.39
C VAL A 21 2.77 0.26 -4.95
N GLU A 22 1.78 1.13 -4.84
CA GLU A 22 1.93 2.44 -4.20
C GLU A 22 1.15 2.48 -2.90
N VAL A 23 1.70 3.15 -1.90
CA VAL A 23 1.10 3.27 -0.57
C VAL A 23 0.88 4.76 -0.27
N ALA A 24 -0.22 5.10 0.41
CA ALA A 24 -0.45 6.42 0.99
C ALA A 24 -0.82 6.27 2.46
N ASP A 25 0.00 6.83 3.34
CA ASP A 25 -0.11 6.76 4.81
C ASP A 25 -0.36 8.14 5.45
N ASN A 26 -0.59 9.17 4.62
CA ASN A 26 -0.85 10.55 5.04
C ASN A 26 -2.33 10.85 5.29
N LEU A 27 -3.22 9.87 5.11
CA LEU A 27 -4.65 10.03 5.29
C LEU A 27 -5.04 9.77 6.75
N PRO A 28 -5.99 10.54 7.33
CA PRO A 28 -6.43 10.30 8.69
C PRO A 28 -7.03 8.90 8.87
N GLY A 29 -6.47 8.13 9.82
CA GLY A 29 -7.02 6.84 10.27
C GLY A 29 -6.79 5.65 9.32
N ILE A 30 -6.31 5.86 8.10
CA ILE A 30 -6.15 4.80 7.11
C ILE A 30 -4.79 4.80 6.41
N VAL A 31 -4.44 3.63 5.89
CA VAL A 31 -3.39 3.44 4.90
C VAL A 31 -4.04 2.90 3.62
N ALA A 32 -3.79 3.54 2.49
CA ALA A 32 -4.29 3.11 1.19
C ALA A 32 -3.19 2.46 0.36
N VAL A 33 -3.53 1.41 -0.38
CA VAL A 33 -2.63 0.68 -1.27
C VAL A 33 -3.29 0.52 -2.63
N ARG A 34 -2.57 0.80 -3.72
CA ARG A 34 -3.07 0.60 -5.09
C ARG A 34 -2.04 -0.01 -6.00
N ASP A 35 -2.50 -0.55 -7.13
CA ASP A 35 -1.64 -0.95 -8.23
C ASP A 35 -1.08 0.29 -8.94
N SER A 36 0.24 0.36 -9.11
CA SER A 36 0.88 1.45 -9.87
C SER A 36 0.48 1.45 -11.35
N LYS A 37 0.09 0.29 -11.89
CA LYS A 37 -0.31 0.14 -13.31
C LYS A 37 -1.71 0.62 -13.59
N ASP A 38 -2.56 0.60 -12.57
CA ASP A 38 -3.94 1.08 -12.65
C ASP A 38 -4.21 2.13 -11.55
N PRO A 39 -3.64 3.36 -11.66
CA PRO A 39 -3.79 4.38 -10.64
C PRO A 39 -5.24 4.85 -10.42
N ASN A 40 -6.11 4.62 -11.40
CA ASN A 40 -7.53 4.96 -11.38
C ASN A 40 -8.42 3.77 -10.97
N GLY A 41 -7.82 2.59 -10.84
CA GLY A 41 -8.47 1.39 -10.36
C GLY A 41 -8.76 1.42 -8.86
N PRO A 42 -9.34 0.34 -8.31
CA PRO A 42 -9.67 0.26 -6.90
C PRO A 42 -8.41 0.25 -6.02
N ALA A 43 -8.47 1.00 -4.92
CA ALA A 43 -7.47 0.98 -3.86
C ALA A 43 -7.98 0.17 -2.66
N LEU A 44 -7.09 -0.61 -2.05
CA LEU A 44 -7.32 -1.26 -0.77
C LEU A 44 -7.08 -0.25 0.36
N THR A 45 -7.89 -0.31 1.41
CA THR A 45 -7.76 0.57 2.58
C THR A 45 -7.67 -0.25 3.86
N PHE A 46 -6.70 0.07 4.70
CA PHE A 46 -6.45 -0.56 5.98
C PHE A 46 -6.59 0.47 7.10
N THR A 47 -6.97 0.06 8.30
CA THR A 47 -6.70 0.86 9.49
C THR A 47 -5.19 0.95 9.71
N ARG A 48 -4.71 1.99 10.42
CA ARG A 48 -3.28 2.08 10.74
C ARG A 48 -2.77 0.86 11.51
N SER A 49 -3.52 0.38 12.50
CA SER A 49 -3.15 -0.81 13.29
C SER A 49 -3.16 -2.09 12.45
N GLY A 50 -4.13 -2.24 11.54
CA GLY A 50 -4.17 -3.37 10.61
C GLY A 50 -2.97 -3.38 9.66
N TRP A 51 -2.57 -2.21 9.18
CA TRP A 51 -1.37 -2.07 8.35
C TRP A 51 -0.08 -2.41 9.11
N GLU A 52 0.08 -1.93 10.34
CA GLU A 52 1.24 -2.26 11.18
C GLU A 52 1.33 -3.76 11.47
N ALA A 53 0.20 -4.40 11.79
CA ALA A 53 0.12 -5.84 11.98
C ALA A 53 0.47 -6.61 10.70
N PHE A 54 -0.07 -6.20 9.56
CA PHE A 54 0.25 -6.79 8.26
C PHE A 54 1.75 -6.74 7.96
N ILE A 55 2.39 -5.58 8.13
CA ILE A 55 3.83 -5.42 7.90
C ILE A 55 4.65 -6.27 8.88
N GLY A 56 4.23 -6.37 10.14
CA GLY A 56 4.87 -7.24 11.13
C GLY A 56 4.84 -8.71 10.70
N ARG A 57 3.69 -9.21 10.27
CA ARG A 57 3.51 -10.60 9.80
C ARG A 57 4.30 -10.87 8.51
N ALA A 58 4.29 -9.94 7.57
CA ALA A 58 5.09 -10.04 6.35
C ALA A 58 6.59 -10.10 6.64
N LYS A 59 7.10 -9.29 7.57
CA LYS A 59 8.52 -9.35 7.99
C LYS A 59 8.89 -10.67 8.67
N ASN A 60 7.93 -11.33 9.31
CA ASN A 60 8.12 -12.62 9.95
C ASN A 60 8.02 -13.80 8.97
N GLY A 61 7.83 -13.54 7.66
CA GLY A 61 7.75 -14.56 6.63
C GLY A 61 6.43 -15.35 6.63
N GLU A 62 5.36 -14.80 7.23
CA GLU A 62 4.07 -15.51 7.32
C GLU A 62 3.39 -15.73 5.96
N PHE A 63 3.85 -15.06 4.91
CA PHE A 63 3.24 -15.10 3.57
C PHE A 63 4.21 -15.56 2.47
N ASP A 64 5.33 -16.21 2.84
CA ASP A 64 6.42 -16.54 1.92
C ASP A 64 6.32 -17.94 1.27
N ASP A 65 5.16 -18.61 1.39
CA ASP A 65 4.90 -19.96 0.82
C ASP A 65 5.00 -20.01 -0.72
#